data_AF-A0A6J4WTR4-F1
#
_entry.id   AF-A0A6J4WTR4-F1
#
_cell.length_a   1.000
_cell.length_b   1.000
_cell.length_c   1.000
_cell.angle_alpha   90.00
_cell.angle_beta   90.00
_cell.angle_gamma   90.00
#
_symmetry.space_group_name_H-M   'P 1'
#
loop_
_entity.id
_entity.type
_entity.pdbx_description
1 polymer ?
#
loop_
_entity_poly.entity_id
_entity_poly.type
_entity_poly.pdbx_seq_one_letter_code
_entity_poly.pdbx_strand_id
1 'polypeptide(L)'
;MHHLLDHSTFFLTTDRPLHNAIIAQGLESYHCRHGKFISKKIKGIKSKVLTPIKKEALMLKDNYHPPKTEIRPYLLPSAEKSLKKLRTKRRRIRNHFGGYDNLDLIALTVSWKAINASTLFGVKFKISTNIGKEALDASENYFCDPIIPQYRDIVTINYALILSIQLMLHGVKTIIYFDSPKIANPASQLKRDDQSPHAKLFEILSENFSDIKFIPSTKGPFIERLRLKLLDLSIGSSNEIVPGNMSEILNKVKDGRWEDEMARRLGKK
;
A
#
# COMPACT_ATOMS: atom_id res chain seq x y z
N MET A 1 8.14 18.24 -31.57
CA MET A 1 8.40 16.84 -31.14
C MET A 1 7.23 16.01 -31.64
N HIS A 2 7.39 15.33 -32.77
CA HIS A 2 6.34 14.60 -33.49
C HIS A 2 5.70 13.53 -32.59
N HIS A 3 4.36 13.50 -32.54
CA HIS A 3 3.64 12.39 -31.94
C HIS A 3 3.97 11.12 -32.74
N LEU A 4 4.60 10.14 -32.10
CA LEU A 4 4.95 8.82 -32.67
C LEU A 4 3.73 7.95 -33.06
N LEU A 5 2.52 8.50 -32.95
CA LEU A 5 1.25 7.83 -33.14
C LEU A 5 0.31 8.83 -33.81
N ASP A 6 0.04 8.65 -35.10
CA ASP A 6 -0.95 9.41 -35.87
C ASP A 6 -2.05 8.46 -36.38
N HIS A 7 -3.02 8.97 -37.15
CA HIS A 7 -4.09 8.15 -37.73
C HIS A 7 -3.60 7.10 -38.74
N SER A 8 -2.32 7.10 -39.11
CA SER A 8 -1.70 6.04 -39.93
C SER A 8 -1.15 4.88 -39.08
N THR A 9 -1.18 5.00 -37.75
CA THR A 9 -0.67 3.98 -36.84
C THR A 9 -1.80 3.06 -36.36
N PHE A 10 -1.65 1.76 -36.63
CA PHE A 10 -2.59 0.74 -36.16
C PHE A 10 -2.06 -0.03 -34.94
N PHE A 11 -2.94 -0.33 -34.00
CA PHE A 11 -2.58 -1.01 -32.75
C PHE A 11 -2.91 -2.49 -32.78
N LEU A 12 -1.91 -3.36 -32.70
CA LEU A 12 -2.11 -4.79 -32.55
C LEU A 12 -2.05 -5.20 -31.07
N THR A 13 -3.10 -5.85 -30.55
CA THR A 13 -3.17 -6.25 -29.13
C THR A 13 -3.90 -7.58 -28.92
N THR A 14 -3.66 -8.24 -27.79
CA THR A 14 -4.44 -9.40 -27.31
C THR A 14 -5.40 -9.03 -26.17
N ASP A 15 -5.37 -7.77 -25.71
CA ASP A 15 -6.20 -7.23 -24.64
C ASP A 15 -7.51 -6.65 -25.22
N ARG A 16 -8.63 -7.31 -24.91
CA ARG A 16 -9.97 -6.92 -25.42
C ARG A 16 -10.43 -5.56 -24.88
N PRO A 17 -10.37 -5.27 -23.56
CA PRO A 17 -10.62 -3.93 -23.04
C PRO A 17 -9.80 -2.81 -23.70
N LEU A 18 -8.51 -3.05 -23.95
CA LEU A 18 -7.62 -2.06 -24.58
C LEU A 18 -7.99 -1.82 -26.05
N HIS A 19 -8.21 -2.88 -26.82
CA HIS A 19 -8.69 -2.80 -28.20
C HIS A 19 -9.98 -1.95 -28.31
N ASN A 20 -10.96 -2.23 -27.45
CA ASN A 20 -12.21 -1.49 -27.39
C ASN A 20 -12.02 -0.02 -26.97
N ALA A 21 -10.96 0.30 -26.23
CA ALA A 21 -10.63 1.67 -25.84
C ALA A 21 -9.98 2.45 -26.98
N ILE A 22 -9.07 1.82 -27.74
CA ILE A 22 -8.38 2.42 -28.88
C ILE A 22 -9.39 2.73 -30.00
N ILE A 23 -10.28 1.80 -30.32
CA ILE A 23 -11.39 2.03 -31.29
C ILE A 23 -12.29 3.18 -30.82
N ALA A 24 -12.56 3.28 -29.51
CA ALA A 24 -13.39 4.36 -28.97
C ALA A 24 -12.73 5.75 -29.09
N GLN A 25 -11.40 5.81 -29.27
CA GLN A 25 -10.67 7.05 -29.55
C GLN A 25 -10.56 7.37 -31.05
N GLY A 26 -11.21 6.58 -31.92
CA GLY A 26 -11.16 6.77 -33.38
C GLY A 26 -9.83 6.32 -34.02
N LEU A 27 -9.05 5.50 -33.31
CA LEU A 27 -7.79 4.95 -33.80
C LEU A 27 -7.99 3.51 -34.30
N GLU A 28 -7.20 3.10 -35.29
CA GLU A 28 -7.25 1.73 -35.79
C GLU A 28 -6.62 0.75 -34.79
N SER A 29 -7.33 -0.33 -34.47
CA SER A 29 -6.80 -1.41 -33.64
C SER A 29 -7.25 -2.76 -34.16
N TYR A 30 -6.39 -3.77 -34.01
CA TYR A 30 -6.64 -5.17 -34.31
C TYR A 30 -6.42 -6.00 -33.06
N HIS A 31 -7.45 -6.72 -32.61
CA HIS A 31 -7.30 -7.72 -31.57
C HIS A 31 -6.93 -9.07 -32.20
N CYS A 32 -5.77 -9.62 -31.82
CA CYS A 32 -5.31 -10.93 -32.30
C CYS A 32 -5.63 -12.04 -31.30
N ARG A 33 -6.25 -13.12 -31.78
CA ARG A 33 -6.42 -14.36 -31.01
C ARG A 33 -6.41 -15.57 -31.95
N HIS A 34 -5.50 -16.51 -31.71
CA HIS A 34 -5.35 -17.74 -32.50
C HIS A 34 -5.27 -17.46 -34.02
N GLY A 35 -4.46 -16.50 -34.43
CA GLY A 35 -4.27 -16.14 -35.84
C GLY A 35 -5.42 -15.37 -36.49
N LYS A 36 -6.50 -15.06 -35.77
CA LYS A 36 -7.61 -14.22 -36.25
C LYS A 36 -7.48 -12.80 -35.71
N PHE A 37 -7.69 -11.84 -36.60
CA PHE A 37 -7.71 -10.42 -36.27
C PHE A 37 -9.15 -9.89 -36.23
N ILE A 38 -9.46 -9.14 -35.19
CA ILE A 38 -10.76 -8.46 -35.03
C ILE A 38 -10.48 -6.96 -35.03
N SER A 39 -11.00 -6.23 -36.01
CA SER A 39 -10.85 -4.77 -36.12
C SER A 39 -12.01 -3.97 -35.54
N LYS A 40 -13.11 -4.66 -35.19
CA LYS A 40 -14.33 -4.04 -34.65
C LYS A 40 -14.40 -4.22 -33.15
N LYS A 41 -15.06 -3.27 -32.48
CA LYS A 41 -15.33 -3.33 -31.04
C LYS A 41 -15.95 -4.68 -30.64
N ILE A 42 -15.33 -5.34 -29.67
CA ILE A 42 -15.76 -6.64 -29.17
C ILE A 42 -16.98 -6.43 -28.25
N LYS A 43 -18.14 -6.97 -28.65
CA LYS A 43 -19.39 -6.85 -27.88
C LYS A 43 -19.26 -7.46 -26.49
N GLY A 44 -19.91 -6.85 -25.51
CA GLY A 44 -19.90 -7.32 -24.11
C GLY A 44 -18.64 -6.99 -23.30
N ILE A 45 -17.61 -6.40 -23.91
CA ILE A 45 -16.38 -6.00 -23.22
C ILE A 45 -16.38 -4.49 -22.98
N LYS A 46 -16.27 -4.07 -21.73
CA LYS A 46 -16.13 -2.64 -21.37
C LYS A 46 -14.76 -2.12 -21.83
N SER A 47 -14.74 -0.94 -22.45
CA SER A 47 -13.50 -0.27 -22.83
C SER A 47 -12.67 0.08 -21.59
N LYS A 48 -11.35 -0.13 -21.64
CA LYS A 48 -10.44 0.41 -20.62
C LYS A 48 -10.54 1.93 -20.64
N VAL A 49 -10.65 2.58 -19.48
CA VAL A 49 -10.54 4.05 -19.42
C VAL A 49 -9.09 4.41 -19.68
N LEU A 50 -8.82 5.04 -20.83
CA LEU A 50 -7.51 5.55 -21.18
C LEU A 50 -7.43 6.98 -20.64
N THR A 51 -7.05 7.13 -19.38
CA THR A 51 -6.76 8.46 -18.82
C THR A 51 -5.49 8.96 -19.48
N PRO A 52 -5.51 10.07 -20.23
CA PRO A 52 -4.32 10.58 -20.90
C PRO A 52 -3.25 10.88 -19.85
N ILE A 53 -2.04 10.37 -20.08
CA ILE A 53 -0.90 10.62 -19.21
C ILE A 53 -0.61 12.11 -19.23
N LYS A 54 -0.82 12.79 -18.10
CA LYS A 54 -0.45 14.21 -17.95
C LYS A 54 1.08 14.30 -17.92
N LYS A 55 1.71 14.52 -19.08
CA LYS A 55 3.18 14.58 -19.22
C LYS A 55 3.82 15.65 -18.32
N GLU A 56 3.13 16.77 -18.11
CA GLU A 56 3.55 17.83 -17.18
C GLU A 56 3.63 17.35 -15.72
N ALA A 57 2.74 16.44 -15.32
CA ALA A 57 2.76 15.84 -13.99
C ALA A 57 3.88 14.80 -13.80
N LEU A 58 4.57 14.40 -14.88
CA LEU A 58 5.71 13.46 -14.81
C LEU A 58 7.05 14.14 -14.57
N MET A 59 7.13 15.46 -14.73
CA MET A 59 8.32 16.21 -14.36
C MET A 59 8.44 16.17 -12.84
N LEU A 60 9.59 15.68 -12.35
CA LEU A 60 9.90 15.73 -10.92
C LEU A 60 9.90 17.20 -10.49
N LYS A 61 8.93 17.59 -9.67
CA LYS A 61 8.91 18.93 -9.08
C LYS A 61 10.12 19.10 -8.16
N ASP A 62 10.85 20.20 -8.33
CA ASP A 62 12.01 20.54 -7.49
C ASP A 62 11.62 20.74 -6.01
N ASN A 63 10.38 21.20 -5.76
CA ASN A 63 9.86 21.48 -4.41
C ASN A 63 9.15 20.28 -3.76
N TYR A 64 9.65 19.06 -3.97
CA TYR A 64 9.08 17.84 -3.39
C TYR A 64 9.25 17.79 -1.86
N HIS A 65 8.17 18.04 -1.11
CA HIS A 65 8.12 17.92 0.34
C HIS A 65 7.09 16.88 0.76
N PRO A 66 7.49 15.62 1.01
CA PRO A 66 6.56 14.62 1.53
C PRO A 66 6.15 15.01 2.94
N PRO A 67 4.90 14.73 3.35
CA PRO A 67 4.43 15.08 4.68
C PRO A 67 5.31 14.41 5.73
N LYS A 68 5.75 15.20 6.70
CA LYS A 68 6.52 14.72 7.85
C LYS A 68 5.58 14.64 9.03
N THR A 69 5.44 13.44 9.58
CA THR A 69 4.93 13.27 10.92
C THR A 69 6.08 13.08 11.90
N GLU A 70 5.86 13.56 13.10
CA GLU A 70 6.80 13.58 14.21
C GLU A 70 6.92 12.25 14.93
N ILE A 71 5.94 11.35 14.81
CA ILE A 71 6.11 9.98 15.28
C ILE A 71 7.11 9.20 14.42
N ARG A 72 7.29 9.61 13.15
CA ARG A 72 8.07 8.85 12.17
C ARG A 72 9.50 8.51 12.62
N PRO A 73 10.30 9.42 13.22
CA PRO A 73 11.65 9.09 13.69
C PRO A 73 11.68 7.90 14.66
N TYR A 74 10.67 7.78 15.54
CA TYR A 74 10.54 6.68 16.49
C TYR A 74 10.15 5.36 15.82
N LEU A 75 9.50 5.44 14.66
CA LEU A 75 9.12 4.27 13.86
C LEU A 75 10.23 3.79 12.92
N LEU A 76 11.32 4.54 12.75
CA LEU A 76 12.37 4.14 11.81
C LEU A 76 13.18 2.96 12.36
N PRO A 77 13.56 1.99 11.49
CA PRO A 77 14.42 0.90 11.90
C PRO A 77 15.83 1.42 12.25
N SER A 78 16.42 0.84 13.29
CA SER A 78 17.77 1.21 13.77
C SER A 78 18.88 0.81 12.78
N ALA A 79 18.65 -0.26 12.00
CA ALA A 79 19.63 -0.78 11.06
C ALA A 79 19.73 0.05 9.77
N GLU A 80 20.95 0.47 9.40
CA GLU A 80 21.20 1.28 8.20
C GLU A 80 20.75 0.59 6.91
N LYS A 81 20.96 -0.73 6.80
CA LYS A 81 20.49 -1.53 5.65
C LYS A 81 18.98 -1.40 5.43
N SER A 82 18.21 -1.41 6.52
CA SER A 82 16.74 -1.26 6.48
C SER A 82 16.34 0.18 6.13
N LEU A 83 17.05 1.18 6.65
CA LEU A 83 16.86 2.59 6.26
C LEU A 83 17.13 2.82 4.77
N LYS A 84 18.21 2.23 4.23
CA LYS A 84 18.55 2.30 2.81
C LYS A 84 17.46 1.66 1.94
N LYS A 85 16.90 0.51 2.36
CA LYS A 85 15.75 -0.12 1.68
C LYS A 85 14.52 0.81 1.67
N LEU A 86 14.17 1.42 2.79
CA LEU A 86 13.06 2.38 2.87
C LEU A 86 13.27 3.61 1.97
N ARG A 87 14.48 4.21 2.01
CA ARG A 87 14.85 5.32 1.12
C ARG A 87 14.71 4.94 -0.36
N THR A 88 15.18 3.74 -0.72
CA THR A 88 15.09 3.22 -2.09
C THR A 88 13.65 2.99 -2.53
N LYS A 89 12.80 2.41 -1.67
CA LYS A 89 11.36 2.23 -1.95
C LYS A 89 10.67 3.58 -2.19
N ARG A 90 10.88 4.56 -1.31
CA ARG A 90 10.34 5.93 -1.50
C ARG A 90 10.79 6.55 -2.82
N ARG A 91 12.09 6.44 -3.16
CA ARG A 91 12.61 6.94 -4.44
C ARG A 91 11.93 6.28 -5.63
N ARG A 92 11.72 4.95 -5.60
CA ARG A 92 11.04 4.22 -6.68
C ARG A 92 9.60 4.69 -6.88
N ILE A 93 8.84 4.84 -5.78
CA ILE A 93 7.47 5.35 -5.82
C ILE A 93 7.45 6.76 -6.45
N ARG A 94 8.30 7.66 -5.96
CA ARG A 94 8.42 9.02 -6.48
C ARG A 94 8.75 9.03 -7.97
N ASN A 95 9.77 8.28 -8.39
CA ASN A 95 10.18 8.23 -9.80
C ASN A 95 9.08 7.63 -10.69
N HIS A 96 8.31 6.68 -10.18
CA HIS A 96 7.22 6.07 -10.94
C HIS A 96 6.06 7.05 -11.15
N PHE A 97 5.68 7.83 -10.14
CA PHE A 97 4.52 8.71 -10.22
C PHE A 97 4.84 10.18 -10.53
N GLY A 98 6.11 10.60 -10.55
CA GLY A 98 6.51 11.98 -10.83
C GLY A 98 6.38 12.94 -9.64
N GLY A 99 5.79 12.51 -8.53
CA GLY A 99 5.61 13.35 -7.34
C GLY A 99 4.63 12.76 -6.34
N TYR A 100 4.54 13.38 -5.17
CA TYR A 100 3.61 12.99 -4.09
C TYR A 100 2.18 13.41 -4.42
N ASP A 101 2.00 14.61 -4.98
CA ASP A 101 0.69 15.17 -5.36
C ASP A 101 -0.06 14.35 -6.43
N ASN A 102 0.66 13.47 -7.12
CA ASN A 102 0.09 12.59 -8.13
C ASN A 102 -0.45 11.29 -7.52
N LEU A 103 -0.16 11.01 -6.25
CA LEU A 103 -0.69 9.83 -5.58
C LEU A 103 -2.17 10.05 -5.27
N ASP A 104 -2.99 9.06 -5.56
CA ASP A 104 -4.44 9.14 -5.38
C ASP A 104 -4.90 8.26 -4.22
N LEU A 105 -4.58 6.97 -4.28
CA LEU A 105 -4.99 5.99 -3.27
C LEU A 105 -3.84 5.07 -2.89
N ILE A 106 -3.74 4.81 -1.58
CA ILE A 106 -2.96 3.73 -1.01
C ILE A 106 -3.89 2.59 -0.64
N ALA A 107 -3.70 1.43 -1.26
CA ALA A 107 -4.41 0.21 -0.92
C ALA A 107 -3.47 -0.76 -0.19
N LEU A 108 -3.77 -1.03 1.07
CA LEU A 108 -3.06 -1.99 1.91
C LEU A 108 -3.90 -3.26 2.03
N THR A 109 -3.30 -4.42 1.79
CA THR A 109 -3.93 -5.72 2.07
C THR A 109 -3.16 -6.39 3.18
N VAL A 110 -3.85 -6.80 4.23
CA VAL A 110 -3.22 -7.31 5.46
C VAL A 110 -3.85 -8.61 5.94
N SER A 111 -3.00 -9.51 6.43
CA SER A 111 -3.38 -10.79 7.03
C SER A 111 -2.25 -11.27 7.94
N TRP A 112 -2.53 -12.28 8.75
CA TRP A 112 -1.53 -12.95 9.57
C TRP A 112 -1.71 -14.47 9.55
N LYS A 113 -0.66 -15.19 9.97
CA LYS A 113 -0.67 -16.64 10.18
C LYS A 113 0.14 -16.98 11.43
N ALA A 114 -0.46 -17.73 12.36
CA ALA A 114 0.27 -18.25 13.51
C ALA A 114 1.29 -19.31 13.07
N ILE A 115 2.49 -19.26 13.64
CA ILE A 115 3.60 -20.17 13.36
C ILE A 115 4.35 -20.50 14.66
N ASN A 116 4.23 -21.74 15.14
CA ASN A 116 4.82 -22.17 16.43
C ASN A 116 4.51 -21.14 17.55
N ALA A 117 5.55 -20.59 18.19
CA ALA A 117 5.43 -19.57 19.25
C ALA A 117 5.32 -18.12 18.73
N SER A 118 5.30 -17.90 17.41
CA SER A 118 5.32 -16.59 16.77
C SER A 118 4.12 -16.38 15.85
N THR A 119 4.01 -15.17 15.30
CA THR A 119 3.03 -14.82 14.28
C THR A 119 3.72 -14.23 13.07
N LEU A 120 3.37 -14.72 11.89
CA LEU A 120 3.80 -14.18 10.60
C LEU A 120 2.75 -13.18 10.11
N PHE A 121 3.14 -11.92 9.97
CA PHE A 121 2.32 -10.81 9.51
C PHE A 121 2.65 -10.49 8.05
N GLY A 122 1.62 -10.30 7.23
CA GLY A 122 1.77 -9.93 5.83
C GLY A 122 1.13 -8.59 5.54
N VAL A 123 1.89 -7.69 4.91
CA VAL A 123 1.40 -6.39 4.45
C VAL A 123 1.77 -6.21 2.98
N LYS A 124 0.75 -6.16 2.12
CA LYS A 124 0.89 -5.84 0.71
C LYS A 124 0.42 -4.41 0.44
N PHE A 125 1.21 -3.70 -0.36
CA PHE A 125 1.12 -2.27 -0.56
C PHE A 125 0.96 -1.97 -2.06
N LYS A 126 -0.16 -1.34 -2.43
CA LYS A 126 -0.44 -0.92 -3.79
C LYS A 126 -0.80 0.56 -3.84
N ILE A 127 -0.32 1.27 -4.85
CA ILE A 127 -0.48 2.72 -4.99
C ILE A 127 -1.10 3.02 -6.34
N SER A 128 -2.21 3.78 -6.36
CA SER A 128 -2.77 4.34 -7.59
C SER A 128 -2.41 5.81 -7.76
N THR A 129 -2.71 6.33 -8.94
CA THR A 129 -2.49 7.73 -9.29
C THR A 129 -3.68 8.28 -10.06
N ASN A 130 -3.84 9.60 -9.99
CA ASN A 130 -4.81 10.39 -10.75
C ASN A 130 -4.28 10.84 -12.12
N ILE A 131 -3.01 10.53 -12.48
CA ILE A 131 -2.39 10.99 -13.73
C ILE A 131 -2.45 9.97 -14.88
N GLY A 132 -3.22 8.88 -14.72
CA GLY A 132 -3.42 7.88 -15.77
C GLY A 132 -2.31 6.85 -15.93
N LYS A 133 -1.40 6.71 -14.96
CA LYS A 133 -0.49 5.55 -14.90
C LYS A 133 -1.16 4.36 -14.21
N GLU A 134 -0.69 3.18 -14.56
CA GLU A 134 -1.09 1.96 -13.87
C GLU A 134 -0.67 1.98 -12.40
N ALA A 135 -1.46 1.33 -11.56
CA ALA A 135 -1.16 1.22 -10.15
C ALA A 135 0.10 0.38 -9.92
N LEU A 136 0.94 0.83 -8.99
CA LEU A 136 2.21 0.19 -8.65
C LEU A 136 2.02 -0.74 -7.45
N ASP A 137 2.43 -2.00 -7.59
CA ASP A 137 2.66 -2.90 -6.45
C ASP A 137 3.96 -2.44 -5.76
N ALA A 138 3.83 -1.50 -4.83
CA ALA A 138 4.95 -0.74 -4.29
C ALA A 138 5.78 -1.54 -3.27
N SER A 139 5.13 -2.44 -2.54
CA SER A 139 5.81 -3.26 -1.53
C SER A 139 5.00 -4.48 -1.12
N GLU A 140 5.70 -5.52 -0.72
CA GLU A 140 5.17 -6.68 -0.02
C GLU A 140 6.15 -6.98 1.12
N ASN A 141 5.68 -7.08 2.36
CA ASN A 141 6.56 -7.29 3.52
C ASN A 141 5.96 -8.34 4.45
N TYR A 142 6.87 -9.13 5.02
CA TYR A 142 6.56 -10.22 5.92
C TYR A 142 7.35 -10.04 7.22
N PHE A 143 6.66 -9.97 8.34
CA PHE A 143 7.24 -9.78 9.66
C PHE A 143 6.97 -11.00 10.52
N CYS A 144 7.96 -11.53 11.22
CA CYS A 144 7.79 -12.61 12.19
C CYS A 144 8.04 -12.08 13.60
N ASP A 145 7.02 -12.06 14.44
CA ASP A 145 7.08 -11.45 15.78
C ASP A 145 6.39 -12.37 16.82
N PRO A 146 6.98 -12.61 18.01
CA PRO A 146 6.35 -13.36 19.10
C PRO A 146 5.22 -12.54 19.77
N ILE A 147 4.08 -12.46 19.09
CA ILE A 147 2.89 -11.74 19.56
C ILE A 147 1.87 -12.72 20.12
N ILE A 148 1.42 -12.45 21.35
CA ILE A 148 0.39 -13.25 22.00
C ILE A 148 -0.94 -13.19 21.22
N PRO A 149 -1.74 -14.27 21.20
CA PRO A 149 -2.88 -14.41 20.30
C PRO A 149 -3.87 -13.25 20.30
N GLN A 150 -4.17 -12.69 21.47
CA GLN A 150 -5.15 -11.61 21.64
C GLN A 150 -4.78 -10.31 20.90
N TYR A 151 -3.50 -10.04 20.64
CA TYR A 151 -3.05 -8.79 20.00
C TYR A 151 -2.69 -8.94 18.52
N ARG A 152 -2.75 -10.15 17.95
CA ARG A 152 -2.33 -10.41 16.56
C ARG A 152 -3.03 -9.49 15.57
N ASP A 153 -4.32 -9.29 15.74
CA ASP A 153 -5.12 -8.51 14.81
C ASP A 153 -4.68 -7.04 14.78
N ILE A 154 -4.68 -6.39 15.94
CA ILE A 154 -4.32 -4.97 16.05
C ILE A 154 -2.85 -4.73 15.67
N VAL A 155 -1.95 -5.67 16.01
CA VAL A 155 -0.54 -5.62 15.61
C VAL A 155 -0.38 -5.71 14.09
N THR A 156 -1.20 -6.52 13.42
CA THR A 156 -1.21 -6.61 11.95
C THR A 156 -1.52 -5.26 11.32
N ILE A 157 -2.51 -4.56 11.87
CA ILE A 157 -2.91 -3.23 11.41
C ILE A 157 -1.81 -2.20 11.71
N ASN A 158 -1.23 -2.22 12.91
CA ASN A 158 -0.12 -1.35 13.29
C ASN A 158 1.07 -1.48 12.33
N TYR A 159 1.47 -2.70 11.95
CA TYR A 159 2.51 -2.90 10.95
C TYR A 159 2.21 -2.21 9.62
N ALA A 160 0.94 -2.22 9.18
CA ALA A 160 0.52 -1.57 7.95
C ALA A 160 0.59 -0.03 8.04
N LEU A 161 0.11 0.54 9.15
CA LEU A 161 0.17 1.98 9.42
C LEU A 161 1.62 2.47 9.53
N ILE A 162 2.44 1.74 10.29
CA ILE A 162 3.87 2.02 10.47
C ILE A 162 4.58 2.06 9.12
N LEU A 163 4.35 1.06 8.27
CA LEU A 163 4.97 1.02 6.95
C LEU A 163 4.57 2.23 6.09
N SER A 164 3.28 2.61 6.10
CA SER A 164 2.80 3.81 5.41
C SER A 164 3.47 5.09 5.93
N ILE A 165 3.62 5.24 7.24
CA ILE A 165 4.28 6.40 7.85
C ILE A 165 5.79 6.42 7.55
N GLN A 166 6.48 5.28 7.67
CA GLN A 166 7.90 5.15 7.32
C GLN A 166 8.16 5.54 5.86
N LEU A 167 7.24 5.19 4.96
CA LEU A 167 7.27 5.57 3.55
C LEU A 167 6.79 7.00 3.28
N MET A 168 6.29 7.71 4.29
CA MET A 168 5.77 9.08 4.21
C MET A 168 4.55 9.20 3.29
N LEU A 169 3.65 8.23 3.38
CA LEU A 169 2.45 8.11 2.54
C LEU A 169 1.13 8.40 3.30
N HIS A 170 1.21 8.76 4.58
CA HIS A 170 0.06 8.94 5.47
C HIS A 170 -0.89 10.10 5.08
N GLY A 171 -0.40 11.10 4.34
CA GLY A 171 -1.25 12.17 3.81
C GLY A 171 -2.04 11.81 2.54
N VAL A 172 -1.84 10.61 1.97
CA VAL A 172 -2.63 10.10 0.84
C VAL A 172 -3.78 9.29 1.39
N LYS A 173 -4.95 9.37 0.74
CA LYS A 173 -6.10 8.53 1.06
C LYS A 173 -5.69 7.06 1.14
N THR A 174 -5.99 6.43 2.27
CA THR A 174 -5.53 5.08 2.58
C THR A 174 -6.71 4.16 2.85
N ILE A 175 -6.75 3.01 2.18
CA ILE A 175 -7.72 1.95 2.43
C ILE A 175 -6.97 0.69 2.85
N ILE A 176 -7.35 0.14 4.01
CA ILE A 176 -6.82 -1.10 4.55
C ILE A 176 -7.87 -2.20 4.39
N TYR A 177 -7.59 -3.11 3.46
CA TYR A 177 -8.33 -4.34 3.23
C TYR A 177 -7.79 -5.42 4.18
N PHE A 178 -8.57 -5.78 5.20
CA PHE A 178 -8.15 -6.75 6.21
C PHE A 178 -8.84 -8.10 6.03
N ASP A 179 -8.11 -9.17 6.35
CA ASP A 179 -8.57 -10.56 6.33
C ASP A 179 -9.65 -10.81 7.39
N SER A 180 -10.91 -10.45 7.10
CA SER A 180 -12.01 -10.47 8.09
C SER A 180 -12.29 -11.82 8.78
N PRO A 181 -12.06 -13.00 8.16
CA PRO A 181 -12.09 -14.28 8.88
C PRO A 181 -11.06 -14.41 10.01
N LYS A 182 -9.96 -13.64 9.98
CA LYS A 182 -8.88 -13.71 10.96
C LYS A 182 -8.76 -12.46 11.81
N ILE A 183 -9.03 -11.30 11.23
CA ILE A 183 -8.81 -9.98 11.79
C ILE A 183 -10.17 -9.35 12.08
N ALA A 184 -10.47 -9.11 13.35
CA ALA A 184 -11.67 -8.37 13.73
C ALA A 184 -11.63 -6.92 13.22
N ASN A 185 -12.79 -6.25 13.19
CA ASN A 185 -12.82 -4.84 12.79
C ASN A 185 -12.00 -3.99 13.77
N PRO A 186 -11.07 -3.13 13.32
CA PRO A 186 -10.24 -2.31 14.21
C PRO A 186 -11.04 -1.48 15.22
N ALA A 187 -12.19 -0.92 14.81
CA ALA A 187 -13.06 -0.17 15.73
C ALA A 187 -13.67 -1.04 16.84
N SER A 188 -13.88 -2.33 16.58
CA SER A 188 -14.36 -3.28 17.60
C SER A 188 -13.24 -3.74 18.54
N GLN A 189 -11.98 -3.72 18.10
CA GLN A 189 -10.82 -4.08 18.92
C GLN A 189 -10.52 -3.00 19.96
N LEU A 190 -10.63 -1.72 19.57
CA LEU A 190 -10.48 -0.60 20.50
C LEU A 190 -11.40 -0.68 21.72
N LYS A 191 -12.63 -1.20 21.55
CA LYS A 191 -13.58 -1.36 22.65
C LYS A 191 -13.25 -2.53 23.59
N ARG A 192 -12.44 -3.50 23.13
CA ARG A 192 -12.09 -4.71 23.88
C ARG A 192 -10.77 -4.59 24.61
N ASP A 193 -9.82 -3.86 24.02
CA ASP A 193 -8.43 -3.79 24.46
C ASP A 193 -7.97 -2.34 24.69
N ASP A 194 -8.86 -1.45 25.13
CA ASP A 194 -8.68 0.01 25.25
C ASP A 194 -7.42 0.42 26.03
N GLN A 195 -7.02 -0.36 27.04
CA GLN A 195 -5.83 -0.12 27.84
C GLN A 195 -4.54 -0.75 27.28
N SER A 196 -4.62 -1.58 26.23
CA SER A 196 -3.43 -2.28 25.72
C SER A 196 -2.45 -1.32 25.02
N PRO A 197 -1.13 -1.50 25.17
CA PRO A 197 -0.14 -0.68 24.45
C PRO A 197 -0.29 -0.73 22.93
N HIS A 198 -0.78 -1.85 22.38
CA HIS A 198 -1.00 -1.99 20.94
C HIS A 198 -2.22 -1.20 20.44
N ALA A 199 -3.29 -1.11 21.24
CA ALA A 199 -4.46 -0.27 20.94
C ALA A 199 -4.08 1.20 21.00
N LYS A 200 -3.36 1.64 22.03
CA LYS A 200 -2.83 3.02 22.13
C LYS A 200 -1.95 3.39 20.95
N LEU A 201 -1.03 2.49 20.56
CA LEU A 201 -0.22 2.67 19.37
C LEU A 201 -1.07 2.80 18.10
N PHE A 202 -2.12 2.00 17.96
CA PHE A 202 -3.04 2.08 16.82
C PHE A 202 -3.73 3.44 16.74
N GLU A 203 -4.24 3.96 17.86
CA GLU A 203 -4.88 5.27 17.93
C GLU A 203 -3.90 6.36 17.49
N ILE A 204 -2.73 6.40 18.11
CA ILE A 204 -1.67 7.36 17.78
C ILE A 204 -1.29 7.28 16.29
N LEU A 205 -1.11 6.08 15.74
CA LEU A 205 -0.76 5.91 14.33
C LEU A 205 -1.90 6.37 13.42
N SER A 206 -3.16 6.08 13.78
CA SER A 206 -4.34 6.42 12.97
C SER A 206 -4.58 7.93 12.88
N GLU A 207 -4.30 8.68 13.95
CA GLU A 207 -4.39 10.15 13.98
C GLU A 207 -3.49 10.84 12.94
N ASN A 208 -2.46 10.15 12.46
CA ASN A 208 -1.55 10.69 11.43
C ASN A 208 -2.11 10.61 10.00
N PHE A 209 -3.27 9.97 9.80
CA PHE A 209 -3.88 9.80 8.49
C PHE A 209 -5.07 10.75 8.32
N SER A 210 -5.08 11.51 7.22
CA SER A 210 -6.17 12.44 6.90
C SER A 210 -7.45 11.75 6.42
N ASP A 211 -7.31 10.66 5.66
CA ASP A 211 -8.43 9.82 5.20
C ASP A 211 -7.97 8.35 5.23
N ILE A 212 -8.41 7.63 6.26
CA ILE A 212 -8.18 6.19 6.40
C ILE A 212 -9.49 5.43 6.51
N LYS A 213 -9.60 4.34 5.76
CA LYS A 213 -10.76 3.43 5.80
C LYS A 213 -10.33 1.99 5.98
N PHE A 214 -11.10 1.25 6.75
CA PHE A 214 -10.90 -0.18 6.98
C PHE A 214 -12.03 -0.96 6.32
N ILE A 215 -11.69 -1.86 5.38
CA ILE A 215 -12.67 -2.63 4.62
C ILE A 215 -12.45 -4.12 4.91
N PRO A 216 -13.44 -4.82 5.51
CA PRO A 216 -13.35 -6.26 5.69
C PRO A 216 -13.33 -6.97 4.35
N SER A 217 -12.41 -7.91 4.17
CA SER A 217 -12.26 -8.69 2.95
C SER A 217 -12.28 -10.17 3.28
N THR A 218 -13.22 -10.91 2.69
CA THR A 218 -13.37 -12.37 2.86
C THR A 218 -12.79 -13.14 1.68
N LYS A 219 -12.92 -12.57 0.47
CA LYS A 219 -12.54 -13.16 -0.82
C LYS A 219 -11.88 -12.11 -1.73
N GLY A 220 -11.16 -12.58 -2.75
CA GLY A 220 -10.58 -11.75 -3.79
C GLY A 220 -9.10 -12.04 -4.03
N PRO A 221 -8.60 -11.70 -5.23
CA PRO A 221 -7.28 -12.17 -5.69
C PRO A 221 -6.13 -11.66 -4.82
N PHE A 222 -6.26 -10.49 -4.19
CA PHE A 222 -5.19 -9.93 -3.35
C PHE A 222 -5.12 -10.61 -1.98
N ILE A 223 -6.26 -10.83 -1.32
CA ILE A 223 -6.29 -11.49 0.00
C ILE A 223 -5.95 -12.98 -0.12
N GLU A 224 -6.42 -13.64 -1.18
CA GLU A 224 -6.11 -15.04 -1.45
C GLU A 224 -4.63 -15.26 -1.73
N ARG A 225 -4.02 -14.41 -2.58
CA ARG A 225 -2.56 -14.46 -2.81
C ARG A 225 -1.77 -14.20 -1.53
N LEU A 226 -2.19 -13.24 -0.69
CA LEU A 226 -1.52 -12.98 0.57
C LEU A 226 -1.61 -14.17 1.52
N ARG A 227 -2.78 -14.82 1.63
CA ARG A 227 -2.96 -16.03 2.45
C ARG A 227 -2.10 -17.19 1.96
N LEU A 228 -2.05 -17.44 0.65
CA LEU A 228 -1.20 -18.47 0.05
C LEU A 228 0.28 -18.18 0.33
N LYS A 229 0.73 -16.95 0.12
CA LYS A 229 2.12 -16.57 0.37
C LYS A 229 2.49 -16.70 1.86
N LEU A 230 1.60 -16.34 2.77
CA LEU A 230 1.80 -16.57 4.21
C LEU A 230 1.86 -18.07 4.57
N LEU A 231 1.08 -18.91 3.88
CA LEU A 231 1.16 -20.36 4.04
C LEU A 231 2.51 -20.89 3.55
N ASP A 232 2.94 -20.50 2.36
CA ASP A 232 4.22 -20.93 1.78
C ASP A 232 5.40 -20.54 2.69
N LEU A 233 5.41 -19.29 3.17
CA LEU A 233 6.43 -18.77 4.07
C LEU A 233 6.41 -19.42 5.46
N SER A 234 5.30 -20.05 5.87
CA SER A 234 5.23 -20.73 7.16
C SER A 234 5.86 -22.12 7.15
N ILE A 235 6.09 -22.70 5.97
CA ILE A 235 6.55 -24.09 5.82
C ILE A 235 8.05 -24.14 5.52
N GLY A 236 8.60 -23.14 4.83
CA GLY A 236 10.00 -23.11 4.39
C GLY A 236 10.83 -21.98 4.99
N SER A 237 12.16 -22.16 5.04
CA SER A 237 13.10 -21.08 5.34
C SER A 237 13.10 -20.06 4.20
N SER A 238 12.82 -18.79 4.50
CA SER A 238 12.80 -17.71 3.51
C SER A 238 13.50 -16.46 4.00
N ASN A 239 14.33 -15.89 3.13
CA ASN A 239 15.00 -14.60 3.33
C ASN A 239 14.04 -13.40 3.16
N GLU A 240 12.79 -13.65 2.78
CA GLU A 240 11.75 -12.61 2.67
C GLU A 240 11.19 -12.20 4.04
N ILE A 241 11.28 -13.09 5.03
CA ILE A 241 10.78 -12.86 6.38
C ILE A 241 11.79 -11.97 7.13
N VAL A 242 11.30 -10.85 7.64
CA VAL A 242 12.07 -9.95 8.48
C VAL A 242 11.65 -10.16 9.94
N PRO A 243 12.59 -10.15 10.90
CA PRO A 243 12.23 -10.10 12.31
C PRO A 243 11.32 -8.91 12.60
N GLY A 244 10.20 -9.17 13.26
CA GLY A 244 9.33 -8.14 13.81
C GLY A 244 9.98 -7.49 15.03
N ASN A 245 9.57 -6.27 15.32
CA ASN A 245 10.12 -5.47 16.42
C ASN A 245 9.05 -4.63 17.12
N MET A 246 7.82 -5.15 17.20
CA MET A 246 6.69 -4.40 17.76
C MET A 246 6.95 -3.95 19.21
N SER A 247 7.59 -4.80 20.03
CA SER A 247 7.97 -4.44 21.41
C SER A 247 8.98 -3.29 21.46
N GLU A 248 9.96 -3.27 20.57
CA GLU A 248 10.94 -2.16 20.46
C GLU A 248 10.24 -0.86 20.05
N ILE A 249 9.30 -0.94 19.11
CA ILE A 249 8.51 0.21 18.66
C ILE A 249 7.66 0.76 19.81
N LEU A 250 6.98 -0.12 20.56
CA LEU A 250 6.21 0.29 21.73
C LEU A 250 7.08 0.98 22.77
N ASN A 251 8.26 0.43 23.07
CA ASN A 251 9.19 1.07 24.00
C ASN A 251 9.68 2.42 23.47
N LYS A 252 10.01 2.56 22.19
CA LYS A 252 10.41 3.85 21.59
C LYS A 252 9.32 4.91 21.65
N VAL A 253 8.06 4.51 21.54
CA VAL A 253 6.91 5.43 21.66
C VAL A 253 6.61 5.75 23.13
N LYS A 254 6.74 4.76 24.03
CA LYS A 254 6.47 4.86 25.48
C LYS A 254 7.58 5.58 26.28
N ASP A 255 8.85 5.24 26.06
CA ASP A 255 10.03 5.69 26.83
C ASP A 255 10.44 7.14 26.52
N GLY A 256 9.50 7.95 26.05
CA GLY A 256 9.47 9.34 26.49
C GLY A 256 9.95 10.40 25.52
N ARG A 257 9.25 10.64 24.42
CA ARG A 257 9.29 11.98 23.78
C ARG A 257 8.03 12.36 23.02
N TRP A 258 7.22 11.40 22.53
CA TRP A 258 6.05 11.72 21.70
C TRP A 258 4.85 12.26 22.49
N GLU A 259 4.41 11.55 23.54
CA GLU A 259 3.24 11.97 24.35
C GLU A 259 3.48 13.33 25.02
N ASP A 260 4.68 13.57 25.58
CA ASP A 260 5.06 14.84 26.19
C ASP A 260 5.21 16.00 25.17
N GLU A 261 5.54 15.70 23.92
CA GLU A 261 5.70 16.69 22.84
C GLU A 261 4.35 17.04 22.21
N MET A 262 3.45 16.06 22.10
CA MET A 262 2.04 16.27 21.75
C MET A 262 1.30 17.06 22.83
N ALA A 263 1.47 16.73 24.11
CA ALA A 263 0.88 17.45 25.23
C ALA A 263 1.34 18.93 25.30
N ARG A 264 2.65 19.19 25.08
CA ARG A 264 3.20 20.55 25.02
C ARG A 264 2.69 21.37 23.83
N ARG A 265 2.25 20.74 22.75
CA ARG A 265 1.69 21.41 21.57
C ARG A 265 0.20 21.70 21.70
N LEU A 266 -0.55 20.80 22.30
CA LEU A 266 -1.97 21.00 22.58
C LEU A 266 -2.21 22.00 23.73
N GLY A 267 -1.25 22.16 24.65
CA GLY A 267 -1.27 23.18 25.70
C GLY A 267 -0.76 24.58 25.30
N LYS A 268 -0.32 24.77 24.05
CA LYS A 268 -0.01 26.09 23.47
C LYS A 268 -1.13 26.47 22.48
N LYS A 269 -2.27 26.90 23.00
CA LYS A 269 -3.30 27.63 22.25
C LYS A 269 -3.63 28.92 22.99
#